data_AF-A0A9X0XC09-F1
#
_entry.id   AF-A0A9X0XC09-F1
#
_cell.length_a   1.000
_cell.length_b   1.000
_cell.length_c   1.000
_cell.angle_alpha   90.00
_cell.angle_beta   90.00
_cell.angle_gamma   90.00
#
_symmetry.space_group_name_H-M   'P 1'
#
loop_
_entity.id
_entity.type
_entity.pdbx_description
1 polymer ?
#
loop_
_entity_poly.entity_id
_entity_poly.type
_entity_poly.pdbx_seq_one_letter_code
_entity_poly.pdbx_strand_id
1 'polypeptide(L)'
;MRLVNEMPLSTWERQHAYSSEQALDHVRQALLDRQSIEGLDELRAGLLIDIDSEVLEQLEIGEWWLIRAEADFGDWPIPVRIFDQTVIELMKNPPVQPSRSPRIFRLVDSVTAEPLTQQHYIATVDGQAAQRKTDGEGIAHLFAPAEVRQISMEVMAFSAGRDA
;
A
#
# COMPACT_ATOMS: atom_id res chain seq x y z
N MET A 1 -11.35 -11.38 -14.06
CA MET A 1 -12.65 -11.04 -14.69
C MET A 1 -13.72 -11.67 -13.84
N ARG A 2 -14.85 -10.98 -13.68
CA ARG A 2 -15.96 -11.46 -12.84
C ARG A 2 -17.30 -11.25 -13.54
N LEU A 3 -18.23 -12.15 -13.29
CA LEU A 3 -19.62 -12.08 -13.71
C LEU A 3 -20.45 -11.42 -12.63
N VAL A 4 -21.26 -10.44 -13.02
CA VAL A 4 -22.03 -9.61 -12.09
C VAL A 4 -23.41 -9.35 -12.68
N ASN A 5 -24.44 -9.41 -11.84
CA ASN A 5 -25.79 -9.05 -12.24
C ASN A 5 -25.90 -7.54 -12.54
N GLU A 6 -26.75 -7.14 -13.49
CA GLU A 6 -26.93 -5.74 -13.87
C GLU A 6 -27.38 -4.84 -12.70
N MET A 7 -28.22 -5.35 -11.80
CA MET A 7 -28.85 -4.55 -10.74
C MET A 7 -27.84 -3.87 -9.80
N PRO A 8 -26.79 -4.56 -9.31
CA PRO A 8 -25.73 -3.93 -8.49
C PRO A 8 -24.64 -3.19 -9.29
N LEU A 9 -24.67 -3.16 -10.64
CA LEU A 9 -23.56 -2.59 -11.42
C LEU A 9 -23.45 -1.07 -11.25
N SER A 10 -22.30 -0.62 -10.74
CA SER A 10 -21.93 0.80 -10.69
C SER A 10 -21.63 1.36 -12.08
N THR A 11 -21.68 2.69 -12.22
CA THR A 11 -21.30 3.38 -13.46
C THR A 11 -19.86 3.10 -13.89
N TRP A 12 -18.95 2.94 -12.93
CA TRP A 12 -17.54 2.62 -13.17
C TRP A 12 -17.36 1.20 -13.73
N GLU A 13 -18.06 0.21 -13.15
CA GLU A 13 -18.05 -1.17 -13.66
C GLU A 13 -18.63 -1.26 -15.06
N ARG A 14 -19.69 -0.48 -15.37
CA ARG A 14 -20.25 -0.40 -16.73
C ARG A 14 -19.23 0.07 -17.77
N GLN A 15 -18.32 0.97 -17.41
CA GLN A 15 -17.24 1.44 -18.30
C GLN A 15 -16.17 0.36 -18.57
N HIS A 16 -16.05 -0.59 -17.66
CA HIS A 16 -15.07 -1.68 -17.72
C HIS A 16 -15.70 -3.02 -18.10
N ALA A 17 -16.96 -3.03 -18.52
CA ALA A 17 -17.60 -4.22 -19.02
C ALA A 17 -17.02 -4.62 -20.39
N TYR A 18 -16.92 -5.92 -20.64
CA TYR A 18 -16.78 -6.43 -21.99
C TYR A 18 -18.05 -6.12 -22.79
N SER A 19 -17.90 -5.91 -24.10
CA SER A 19 -19.07 -5.92 -24.99
C SER A 19 -19.75 -7.30 -24.96
N SER A 20 -21.04 -7.38 -25.28
CA SER A 20 -21.80 -8.64 -25.25
C SER A 20 -21.11 -9.76 -26.04
N GLU A 21 -20.64 -9.48 -27.26
CA GLU A 21 -19.91 -10.44 -28.10
C GLU A 21 -18.61 -10.92 -27.41
N GLN A 22 -17.79 -9.99 -26.89
CA GLN A 22 -16.56 -10.33 -26.19
C GLN A 22 -16.83 -11.13 -24.90
N ALA A 23 -17.89 -10.77 -24.17
CA ALA A 23 -18.27 -11.46 -22.95
C ALA A 23 -18.64 -12.91 -23.24
N LEU A 24 -19.43 -13.15 -24.30
CA LEU A 24 -19.81 -14.50 -24.72
C LEU A 24 -18.60 -15.33 -25.13
N ASP A 25 -17.68 -14.76 -25.91
CA ASP A 25 -16.48 -15.47 -26.32
C ASP A 25 -15.57 -15.80 -25.13
N HIS A 26 -15.36 -14.85 -24.22
CA HIS A 26 -14.55 -15.08 -23.01
C HIS A 26 -15.17 -16.12 -22.08
N VAL A 27 -16.48 -16.06 -21.82
CA VAL A 27 -17.16 -17.04 -20.97
C VAL A 27 -17.22 -18.41 -21.64
N ARG A 28 -17.53 -18.49 -22.93
CA ARG A 28 -17.53 -19.76 -23.68
C ARG A 28 -16.17 -20.44 -23.61
N GLN A 29 -15.10 -19.70 -23.84
CA GLN A 29 -13.75 -20.25 -23.78
C GLN A 29 -13.38 -20.71 -22.37
N ALA A 30 -13.71 -19.93 -21.34
CA ALA A 30 -13.44 -20.30 -19.95
C ALA A 30 -14.23 -21.55 -19.52
N LEU A 31 -15.48 -21.73 -19.96
CA LEU A 31 -16.27 -22.93 -19.71
C LEU A 31 -15.64 -24.17 -20.37
N LEU A 32 -15.23 -24.05 -21.65
CA LEU A 32 -14.52 -25.12 -22.37
C LEU A 32 -13.21 -25.51 -21.68
N ASP A 33 -12.43 -24.51 -21.25
CA ASP A 33 -11.15 -24.69 -20.60
C ASP A 33 -11.27 -25.04 -19.10
N ARG A 34 -12.50 -25.10 -18.56
CA ARG A 34 -12.82 -25.30 -17.13
C ARG A 34 -12.10 -24.29 -16.23
N GLN A 35 -11.92 -23.07 -16.72
CA GLN A 35 -11.38 -21.97 -15.94
C GLN A 35 -12.45 -21.41 -15.00
N SER A 36 -12.05 -21.08 -13.78
CA SER A 36 -12.93 -20.41 -12.84
C SER A 36 -13.14 -18.96 -13.27
N ILE A 37 -14.41 -18.53 -13.23
CA ILE A 37 -14.81 -17.11 -13.33
C ILE A 37 -15.49 -16.76 -12.01
N GLU A 38 -15.01 -15.70 -11.36
CA GLU A 38 -15.65 -15.17 -10.17
C GLU A 38 -17.11 -14.76 -10.49
N GLY A 39 -18.06 -15.13 -9.63
CA GLY A 39 -19.49 -14.88 -9.84
C GLY A 39 -20.22 -15.89 -10.73
N LEU A 40 -19.51 -16.83 -11.39
CA LEU A 40 -20.16 -17.88 -12.18
C LEU A 40 -20.98 -18.85 -11.31
N ASP A 41 -20.47 -19.21 -10.14
CA ASP A 41 -21.19 -20.07 -9.20
C ASP A 41 -22.42 -19.36 -8.62
N GLU A 42 -22.36 -18.03 -8.45
CA GLU A 42 -23.49 -17.23 -8.00
C GLU A 42 -24.59 -17.17 -9.06
N LEU A 43 -24.21 -16.98 -10.33
CA LEU A 43 -25.12 -17.08 -11.46
C LEU A 43 -25.81 -18.45 -11.51
N ARG A 44 -25.03 -19.53 -11.43
CA ARG A 44 -25.57 -20.89 -11.48
C ARG A 44 -26.48 -21.21 -10.32
N ALA A 45 -26.06 -20.90 -9.10
CA ALA A 45 -26.86 -21.14 -7.91
C ALA A 45 -28.13 -20.26 -7.85
N GLY A 46 -28.03 -19.00 -8.29
CA GLY A 46 -29.13 -18.05 -8.29
C GLY A 46 -30.25 -18.41 -9.26
N LEU A 47 -29.92 -19.06 -10.37
CA LEU A 47 -30.87 -19.43 -11.42
C LEU A 47 -31.07 -20.95 -11.59
N LEU A 48 -30.45 -21.77 -10.73
CA LEU A 48 -30.44 -23.23 -10.82
C LEU A 48 -30.00 -23.74 -12.20
N ILE A 49 -28.96 -23.10 -12.77
CA ILE A 49 -28.42 -23.44 -14.07
C ILE A 49 -27.42 -24.60 -13.92
N ASP A 50 -27.71 -25.70 -14.62
CA ASP A 50 -26.89 -26.90 -14.61
C ASP A 50 -26.09 -27.10 -15.91
N ILE A 51 -26.34 -26.29 -16.94
CA ILE A 51 -25.69 -26.41 -18.25
C ILE A 51 -25.05 -25.10 -18.74
N ASP A 52 -23.94 -25.25 -19.48
CA ASP A 52 -23.13 -24.12 -19.95
C ASP A 52 -23.84 -23.23 -20.99
N SER A 53 -24.77 -23.78 -21.77
CA SER A 53 -25.55 -22.99 -22.74
C SER A 53 -26.46 -21.98 -22.04
N GLU A 54 -27.09 -22.36 -20.94
CA GLU A 54 -27.95 -21.47 -20.15
C GLU A 54 -27.15 -20.34 -19.52
N VAL A 55 -25.89 -20.59 -19.12
CA VAL A 55 -24.97 -19.53 -18.68
C VAL A 55 -24.78 -18.49 -19.79
N LEU A 56 -24.51 -18.93 -21.03
CA LEU A 56 -24.31 -18.03 -22.16
C LEU A 56 -25.59 -17.27 -22.53
N GLU A 57 -26.76 -17.88 -22.43
CA GLU A 57 -28.05 -17.22 -22.65
C GLU A 57 -28.25 -16.04 -21.68
N GLN A 58 -27.84 -16.17 -20.42
CA GLN A 58 -27.94 -15.07 -19.44
C GLN A 58 -27.06 -13.86 -19.80
N LEU A 59 -25.93 -14.10 -20.46
CA LEU A 59 -25.08 -13.03 -21.00
C LEU A 59 -25.67 -12.41 -22.28
N GLU A 60 -26.35 -13.21 -23.12
CA GLU A 60 -27.04 -12.72 -24.32
C GLU A 60 -28.25 -11.84 -23.98
N ILE A 61 -29.01 -12.21 -22.95
CA ILE A 61 -30.14 -11.42 -22.42
C ILE A 61 -29.65 -10.10 -21.83
N GLY A 62 -28.39 -10.07 -21.34
CA GLY A 62 -27.76 -8.87 -20.78
C GLY A 62 -28.07 -8.63 -19.30
N GLU A 63 -28.66 -9.61 -18.59
CA GLU A 63 -28.85 -9.53 -17.14
C GLU A 63 -27.54 -9.76 -16.37
N TRP A 64 -26.57 -10.41 -17.01
CA TRP A 64 -25.24 -10.69 -16.44
C TRP A 64 -24.13 -10.11 -17.32
N TRP A 65 -23.26 -9.34 -16.67
CA TRP A 65 -22.20 -8.58 -17.30
C TRP A 65 -20.85 -9.18 -16.91
N LEU A 66 -19.98 -9.39 -17.90
CA LEU A 66 -18.59 -9.76 -17.65
C LEU A 66 -17.75 -8.49 -17.47
N ILE A 67 -17.16 -8.34 -16.29
CA ILE A 67 -16.37 -7.18 -15.90
C ILE A 67 -14.88 -7.49 -15.98
N ARG A 68 -14.15 -6.57 -16.61
CA ARG A 68 -12.68 -6.58 -16.67
C ARG A 68 -12.09 -6.43 -15.27
N ALA A 69 -10.95 -7.08 -15.00
CA ALA A 69 -10.29 -6.98 -13.69
C ALA A 69 -9.88 -5.54 -13.35
N GLU A 70 -9.75 -4.71 -14.39
CA GLU A 70 -9.46 -3.30 -14.32
C GLU A 70 -10.49 -2.50 -13.53
N ALA A 71 -11.73 -2.97 -13.45
CA ALA A 71 -12.78 -2.35 -12.64
C ALA A 71 -12.45 -2.40 -11.13
N ASP A 72 -11.65 -3.36 -10.68
CA ASP A 72 -11.37 -3.55 -9.26
C ASP A 72 -10.22 -2.65 -8.76
N PHE A 73 -9.49 -1.99 -9.67
CA PHE A 73 -8.42 -1.04 -9.32
C PHE A 73 -8.93 0.35 -8.90
N GLY A 74 -10.25 0.56 -8.91
CA GLY A 74 -10.91 1.82 -8.57
C GLY A 74 -10.69 2.93 -9.60
N ASP A 75 -11.59 3.91 -9.61
CA ASP A 75 -11.39 5.18 -10.32
C ASP A 75 -10.35 6.00 -9.55
N TRP A 76 -9.08 5.64 -9.68
CA TRP A 76 -8.02 6.57 -9.33
C TRP A 76 -8.01 7.58 -10.47
N PRO A 77 -8.49 8.83 -10.28
CA PRO A 77 -8.17 9.86 -11.24
C PRO A 77 -6.65 9.90 -11.26
N ILE A 78 -6.04 9.32 -12.30
CA ILE A 78 -4.67 9.59 -12.64
C ILE A 78 -4.82 10.97 -13.26
N PRO A 79 -4.60 12.09 -12.53
CA PRO A 79 -4.54 13.38 -13.20
C PRO A 79 -3.56 13.16 -14.34
N VAL A 80 -3.99 13.46 -15.57
CA VAL A 80 -3.10 13.44 -16.73
C VAL A 80 -1.85 14.13 -16.27
N ARG A 81 -0.78 13.34 -16.07
CA ARG A 81 0.45 13.80 -15.44
C ARG A 81 1.13 14.70 -16.45
N ILE A 82 0.65 15.93 -16.55
CA ILE A 82 1.47 17.06 -16.94
C ILE A 82 2.35 17.26 -15.72
N PHE A 83 3.35 16.37 -15.57
CA PHE A 83 4.45 16.69 -14.69
C PHE A 83 5.02 17.98 -15.24
N ASP A 84 4.96 19.02 -14.43
CA ASP A 84 5.66 20.26 -14.71
C ASP A 84 7.07 19.90 -15.19
N GLN A 85 7.54 20.54 -16.26
CA GLN A 85 8.88 20.34 -16.79
C GLN A 85 9.93 20.42 -15.67
N THR A 86 9.68 21.26 -14.65
CA THR A 86 10.48 21.39 -13.42
C THR A 86 10.57 20.08 -12.64
N VAL A 87 9.48 19.32 -12.51
CA VAL A 87 9.45 18.03 -11.80
C VAL A 87 10.17 16.96 -12.61
N ILE A 88 9.99 16.94 -13.94
CA ILE A 88 10.70 16.03 -14.83
C ILE A 88 12.21 16.30 -14.75
N GLU A 89 12.61 17.56 -14.76
CA GLU A 89 14.01 17.97 -14.63
C GLU A 89 14.59 17.61 -13.26
N LEU A 90 13.82 17.77 -12.18
CA LEU A 90 14.22 17.35 -10.84
C LEU A 90 14.42 15.84 -10.74
N MET A 91 13.54 15.04 -11.36
CA MET A 91 13.71 13.57 -11.39
C MET A 91 14.96 13.14 -12.17
N LYS A 92 15.27 13.84 -13.26
CA LYS A 92 16.47 13.57 -14.08
C LYS A 92 17.75 14.06 -13.41
N ASN A 93 17.67 15.15 -12.65
CA ASN A 93 18.79 15.80 -12.00
C ASN A 93 18.45 16.05 -10.52
N PRO A 94 18.37 14.99 -9.70
CA PRO A 94 18.09 15.17 -8.28
C PRO A 94 19.19 16.02 -7.64
N PRO A 95 18.84 16.96 -6.75
CA PRO A 95 19.84 17.74 -6.03
C PRO A 95 20.72 16.80 -5.22
N VAL A 96 22.01 17.15 -5.13
CA VAL A 96 22.98 16.41 -4.32
C VAL A 96 22.43 16.30 -2.89
N GLN A 97 22.10 15.08 -2.49
CA GLN A 97 21.66 14.82 -1.13
C GLN A 97 22.87 14.96 -0.21
N PRO A 98 22.79 15.71 0.89
CA PRO A 98 23.89 15.78 1.84
C PRO A 98 24.17 14.37 2.35
N SER A 99 25.39 13.88 2.13
CA SER A 99 25.85 12.60 2.66
C SER A 99 26.00 12.73 4.18
N ARG A 100 24.91 12.50 4.92
CA ARG A 100 24.97 12.37 6.38
C ARG A 100 25.11 10.88 6.67
N SER A 101 26.29 10.45 7.09
CA SER A 101 26.46 9.08 7.58
C SER A 101 25.75 8.98 8.94
N PRO A 102 24.68 8.18 9.07
CA PRO A 102 24.04 8.00 10.35
C PRO A 102 24.99 7.28 11.30
N ARG A 103 25.21 7.85 12.48
CA ARG A 103 25.75 7.12 13.62
C ARG A 103 24.57 6.58 14.42
N ILE A 104 24.57 5.27 14.58
CA ILE A 104 23.47 4.51 15.18
C ILE A 104 23.93 4.02 16.54
N PHE A 105 23.16 4.35 17.57
CA PHE A 105 23.39 3.88 18.94
C PHE A 105 22.15 3.14 19.42
N ARG A 106 22.32 1.97 20.05
CA ARG A 106 21.22 1.32 20.77
C ARG A 106 21.33 1.66 22.24
N LEU A 107 20.29 2.28 22.78
CA LEU A 107 20.17 2.56 24.20
C LEU A 107 19.50 1.35 24.86
N VAL A 108 20.15 0.83 25.89
CA VAL A 108 19.66 -0.30 26.67
C VAL A 108 19.65 0.07 28.14
N ASP A 109 18.74 -0.53 28.89
CA ASP A 109 18.74 -0.46 30.34
C ASP A 109 19.97 -1.22 30.86
N SER A 110 20.74 -0.58 31.76
CA SER A 110 22.01 -1.15 32.22
C SER A 110 21.86 -2.38 33.12
N VAL A 111 20.66 -2.61 33.67
CA VAL A 111 20.37 -3.73 34.58
C VAL A 111 19.81 -4.91 33.82
N THR A 112 18.84 -4.66 32.93
CA THR A 112 18.09 -5.69 32.21
C THR A 112 18.63 -5.97 30.81
N ALA A 113 19.47 -5.08 30.27
CA ALA A 113 19.91 -5.07 28.87
C ALA A 113 18.76 -4.93 27.84
N GLU A 114 17.54 -4.64 28.29
CA GLU A 114 16.40 -4.43 27.40
C GLU A 114 16.52 -3.09 26.66
N PRO A 115 16.07 -3.00 25.39
CA PRO A 115 16.10 -1.75 24.65
C PRO A 115 15.21 -0.68 25.31
N LEU A 116 15.77 0.51 25.49
CA LEU A 116 15.03 1.68 25.94
C LEU A 116 14.23 2.27 24.77
N THR A 117 13.10 1.63 24.45
CA THR A 117 12.22 2.08 23.37
C THR A 117 11.53 3.39 23.71
N GLN A 118 11.31 4.27 22.73
CA GLN A 118 10.57 5.51 22.93
C GLN A 118 11.11 6.40 24.09
N GLN A 119 12.40 6.28 24.41
CA GLN A 119 13.05 6.96 25.52
C GLN A 119 13.56 8.33 25.06
N HIS A 120 13.26 9.37 25.83
CA HIS A 120 13.76 10.72 25.58
C HIS A 120 15.24 10.83 26.00
N TYR A 121 16.01 11.51 25.16
CA TYR A 121 17.43 11.78 25.41
C TYR A 121 17.86 13.12 24.82
N ILE A 122 18.96 13.67 25.32
CA ILE A 122 19.67 14.81 24.74
C ILE A 122 20.90 14.24 24.02
N ALA A 123 21.05 14.53 22.73
CA ALA A 123 22.29 14.32 22.02
C ALA A 123 23.00 15.65 21.80
N THR A 124 24.27 15.71 22.16
CA THR A 124 25.16 16.84 21.92
C THR A 124 26.20 16.41 20.90
N VAL A 125 26.24 17.10 19.77
CA VAL A 125 27.19 16.88 18.66
C VAL A 125 28.00 18.15 18.49
N ASP A 126 29.32 18.09 18.74
CA ASP A 126 30.24 19.25 18.67
C ASP A 126 29.69 20.51 19.38
N GLY A 127 29.10 20.31 20.57
CA GLY A 127 28.53 21.37 21.41
C GLY A 127 27.08 21.76 21.10
N GLN A 128 26.48 21.24 20.01
CA GLN A 128 25.08 21.50 19.67
C GLN A 128 24.18 20.41 20.27
N ALA A 129 23.35 20.79 21.24
CA ALA A 129 22.41 19.90 21.91
C ALA A 129 21.04 19.86 21.20
N ALA A 130 20.47 18.67 21.06
CA ALA A 130 19.12 18.46 20.55
C ALA A 130 18.40 17.37 21.35
N GLN A 131 17.15 17.63 21.73
CA GLN A 131 16.27 16.64 22.34
C GLN A 131 15.72 15.70 21.27
N ARG A 132 15.71 14.40 21.58
CA ARG A 132 15.33 13.33 20.66
C ARG A 132 14.69 12.18 21.43
N LYS A 133 14.22 11.19 20.68
CA LYS A 133 13.57 9.98 21.19
C LYS A 133 14.09 8.77 20.44
N THR A 134 14.33 7.65 21.13
CA THR A 134 14.66 6.38 20.49
C THR A 134 13.43 5.78 19.80
N ASP A 135 13.66 4.92 18.81
CA ASP A 135 12.58 4.23 18.10
C ASP A 135 12.04 2.99 18.86
N GLY A 136 11.27 2.14 18.16
CA GLY A 136 10.69 0.91 18.71
C GLY A 136 11.69 -0.18 19.06
N GLU A 137 12.96 -0.05 18.65
CA GLU A 137 14.04 -0.99 19.00
C GLU A 137 15.08 -0.35 19.94
N GLY A 138 14.76 0.81 20.53
CA GLY A 138 15.68 1.56 21.38
C GLY A 138 16.84 2.20 20.61
N ILE A 139 16.69 2.43 19.30
CA ILE A 139 17.75 2.98 18.46
C ILE A 139 17.66 4.51 18.41
N ALA A 140 18.79 5.16 18.70
CA ALA A 140 19.05 6.57 18.52
C ALA A 140 19.77 6.83 17.19
N HIS A 141 19.12 7.63 16.34
CA HIS A 141 19.65 8.01 15.02
C HIS A 141 20.30 9.40 15.10
N LEU A 142 21.61 9.47 14.93
CA LEU A 142 22.38 10.72 14.89
C LEU A 142 22.96 10.95 13.51
N PHE A 143 22.43 11.96 12.83
CA PHE A 143 22.94 12.39 11.53
C PHE A 143 23.94 13.52 11.74
N ALA A 144 25.22 13.23 11.55
CA ALA A 144 26.28 14.19 11.75
C ALA A 144 27.37 14.01 10.67
N PRO A 145 28.17 15.06 10.37
CA PRO A 145 29.30 14.94 9.45
C PRO A 145 30.29 13.85 9.88
N ALA A 146 31.06 13.31 8.94
CA ALA A 146 32.07 12.29 9.24
C ALA A 146 33.12 12.78 10.26
N GLU A 147 33.46 14.06 10.21
CA GLU A 147 34.53 14.72 10.97
C GLU A 147 34.17 15.10 12.41
N VAL A 148 33.00 14.72 12.90
CA VAL A 148 32.54 15.01 14.26
C VAL A 148 33.54 14.48 15.28
N ARG A 149 33.95 15.35 16.20
CA ARG A 149 34.97 15.06 17.22
C ARG A 149 34.35 14.61 18.53
N GLN A 150 33.20 15.17 18.90
CA GLN A 150 32.57 14.89 20.19
C GLN A 150 31.08 14.60 20.05
N ILE A 151 30.68 13.46 20.61
CA ILE A 151 29.27 13.07 20.76
C ILE A 151 29.07 12.69 22.23
N SER A 152 28.07 13.29 22.87
CA SER A 152 27.58 12.84 24.17
C SER A 152 26.07 12.66 24.12
N MET A 153 25.59 11.72 24.93
CA MET A 153 24.17 11.39 25.03
C MET A 153 23.79 11.30 26.50
N GLU A 154 22.69 11.96 26.85
CA GLU A 154 22.14 11.95 28.20
C GLU A 154 20.69 11.47 28.14
N VAL A 155 20.40 10.36 28.81
CA VAL A 155 19.04 9.83 28.89
C VAL A 155 18.26 10.64 29.91
N MET A 156 17.10 11.16 29.52
CA MET A 156 16.25 11.87 30.47
C MET A 156 15.49 10.85 31.32
N ALA A 157 15.77 10.80 32.62
CA ALA A 157 14.97 9.98 33.53
C ALA A 157 13.52 10.48 33.51
N PHE A 158 12.58 9.61 33.15
CA PHE A 158 11.18 9.86 33.45
C PHE A 158 11.02 9.62 34.96
N SER A 159 10.86 10.69 35.73
CA SER A 159 10.31 10.58 37.08
C SER A 159 8.84 10.20 36.94
N ALA A 160 8.55 8.91 36.78
CA ALA A 160 7.22 8.42 37.09
C ALA A 160 6.99 8.70 38.57
N GLY A 161 6.03 9.58 38.87
CA GLY A 161 5.67 9.95 40.23
C GLY A 161 5.51 8.70 41.09
N ARG A 162 6.34 8.60 42.11
CA ARG A 162 6.06 7.77 43.28
C ARG A 162 5.00 8.53 44.06
N ASP A 163 3.73 8.27 43.75
CA ASP A 163 2.59 8.61 44.59
C ASP A 163 1.42 7.68 44.22
N ALA A 164 1.39 6.53 44.89
CA ALA A 164 0.21 5.83 45.42
C ALA A 164 0.68 4.53 46.11
#